data_AF-A0A559N5J5-F1
#
_entry.id   AF-A0A559N5J5-F1
#
_cell.length_a   1.000
_cell.length_b   1.000
_cell.length_c   1.000
_cell.angle_alpha   90.00
_cell.angle_beta   90.00
_cell.angle_gamma   90.00
#
_symmetry.space_group_name_H-M   'P 1'
#
loop_
_entity.id
_entity.type
_entity.pdbx_description
1 polymer ?
#
loop_
_entity_poly.entity_id
_entity_poly.type
_entity_poly.pdbx_seq_one_letter_code
_entity_poly.pdbx_strand_id
1 'polypeptide(L)'
;MKCVIRIVFLLTSLSLFSQDFSDIKTRIGLLKTTANFKVDSTGISKIPIPTYYCNTNDTENNWHVQDLNNDGLKDLIFSGTCQPYHQTAIFLNSKKGFQLVYDAPGKILSITSTTNGTEINSYNPSCCCEYYSNLIKVTINNTSAIKESTISFHDKTTITASNKLYAKTVSGILRSTPVVDDVTKKDPCTAEEKTGNRIGIVENESAIVVNQEKNWLLVFIKQNGSYAVGWIKK
;
A
#
# COMPACT_ATOMS: atom_id res chain seq x y z
N MET A 1 7.28 0.68 -50.02
CA MET A 1 6.52 0.93 -48.76
C MET A 1 6.75 -0.21 -47.77
N LYS A 2 7.85 -0.19 -47.00
CA LYS A 2 8.06 -1.04 -45.81
C LYS A 2 8.94 -0.24 -44.85
N CYS A 3 8.71 -0.34 -43.54
CA CYS A 3 9.35 0.41 -42.45
C CYS A 3 8.64 1.68 -41.95
N VAL A 4 7.38 1.59 -41.50
CA VAL A 4 6.83 2.56 -40.54
C VAL A 4 5.89 1.89 -39.53
N ILE A 5 6.27 0.74 -38.94
CA ILE A 5 5.55 0.16 -37.79
C ILE A 5 6.55 -0.58 -36.88
N ARG A 6 7.46 0.15 -36.20
CA ARG A 6 8.23 -0.40 -35.07
C ARG A 6 8.50 0.60 -33.92
N ILE A 7 8.18 1.89 -34.09
CA ILE A 7 8.50 2.93 -33.09
C ILE A 7 7.37 3.14 -32.05
N VAL A 8 6.14 2.68 -32.31
CA VAL A 8 5.00 2.91 -31.40
C VAL A 8 4.93 1.91 -30.22
N PHE A 9 5.59 0.75 -30.31
CA PHE A 9 5.57 -0.28 -29.25
C PHE A 9 6.63 -0.06 -28.16
N LEU A 10 7.75 0.62 -28.46
CA LEU A 10 8.82 0.86 -27.47
C LEU A 10 8.49 2.06 -26.55
N LEU A 11 7.79 3.06 -27.08
CA LEU A 11 7.37 4.27 -26.33
C LEU A 11 6.23 3.97 -25.33
N THR A 12 5.35 3.02 -25.64
CA THR A 12 4.23 2.62 -24.77
C THR A 12 4.68 1.74 -23.59
N SER A 13 5.71 0.90 -23.75
CA SER A 13 6.29 0.19 -22.62
C SER A 13 7.04 1.12 -21.66
N LEU A 14 7.75 2.12 -22.18
CA LEU A 14 8.51 3.07 -21.36
C LEU A 14 7.60 3.97 -20.51
N SER A 15 6.43 4.37 -21.02
CA SER A 15 5.47 5.19 -20.27
C SER A 15 4.84 4.42 -19.10
N LEU A 16 4.55 3.13 -19.28
CA LEU A 16 4.01 2.27 -18.23
C LEU A 16 5.00 2.12 -17.06
N PHE A 17 6.29 1.86 -17.35
CA PHE A 17 7.32 1.76 -16.29
C PHE A 17 7.57 3.08 -15.56
N SER A 18 7.51 4.21 -16.28
CA SER A 18 7.69 5.53 -15.66
C SER A 18 6.57 5.86 -14.67
N GLN A 19 5.32 5.51 -15.02
CA GLN A 19 4.17 5.67 -14.13
C GLN A 19 4.29 4.80 -12.89
N ASP A 20 4.68 3.52 -13.06
CA ASP A 20 4.90 2.60 -11.93
C ASP A 20 6.02 3.10 -10.99
N PHE A 21 7.12 3.66 -11.53
CA PHE A 21 8.21 4.19 -10.70
C PHE A 21 7.79 5.43 -9.90
N SER A 22 7.00 6.32 -10.52
CA SER A 22 6.49 7.52 -9.84
C SER A 22 5.49 7.17 -8.75
N ASP A 23 4.59 6.22 -9.00
CA ASP A 23 3.63 5.71 -8.02
C ASP A 23 4.37 5.10 -6.82
N ILE A 24 5.32 4.19 -7.07
CA ILE A 24 6.11 3.54 -6.02
C ILE A 24 6.86 4.58 -5.18
N LYS A 25 7.53 5.56 -5.81
CA LYS A 25 8.24 6.61 -5.07
C LYS A 25 7.31 7.42 -4.18
N THR A 26 6.16 7.83 -4.72
CA THR A 26 5.16 8.61 -3.97
C THR A 26 4.69 7.82 -2.75
N ARG A 27 4.31 6.57 -2.96
CA ARG A 27 3.83 5.66 -1.92
C ARG A 27 4.89 5.43 -0.83
N ILE A 28 6.14 5.11 -1.21
CA ILE A 28 7.24 4.98 -0.24
C ILE A 28 7.48 6.29 0.52
N GLY A 29 7.34 7.44 -0.16
CA GLY A 29 7.47 8.75 0.46
C GLY A 29 6.47 9.00 1.60
N LEU A 30 5.24 8.48 1.47
CA LEU A 30 4.20 8.61 2.48
C LEU A 30 4.54 7.94 3.81
N LEU A 31 5.40 6.91 3.82
CA LEU A 31 5.85 6.26 5.05
C LEU A 31 6.68 7.18 5.96
N LYS A 32 7.22 8.29 5.42
CA LYS A 32 8.00 9.27 6.17
C LYS A 32 7.15 10.44 6.68
N THR A 33 5.90 10.53 6.25
CA THR A 33 5.01 11.65 6.56
C THR A 33 3.95 11.23 7.55
N THR A 34 3.70 12.08 8.54
CA THR A 34 2.50 11.98 9.36
C THR A 34 1.43 12.85 8.73
N ALA A 35 0.37 12.25 8.21
CA ALA A 35 -0.79 13.01 7.75
C ALA A 35 -1.74 13.26 8.93
N ASN A 36 -2.11 14.53 9.10
CA ASN A 36 -3.19 14.95 9.98
C ASN A 36 -4.38 15.29 9.09
N PHE A 37 -5.39 14.43 9.09
CA PHE A 37 -6.61 14.66 8.33
C PHE A 37 -7.52 15.57 9.12
N LYS A 38 -8.01 16.62 8.46
CA LYS A 38 -8.98 17.51 9.09
C LYS A 38 -10.30 16.73 9.20
N VAL A 39 -10.73 16.48 10.43
CA VAL A 39 -12.05 15.91 10.71
C VAL A 39 -13.10 16.94 10.27
N ASP A 40 -14.04 16.55 9.43
CA ASP A 40 -15.16 17.42 9.04
C ASP A 40 -16.32 17.29 10.02
N SER A 41 -16.14 17.85 11.21
CA SER A 41 -17.17 17.84 12.27
C SER A 41 -18.49 18.49 11.83
N THR A 42 -18.44 19.43 10.88
CA THR A 42 -19.63 20.14 10.37
C THR A 42 -20.42 19.32 9.36
N GLY A 43 -19.75 18.62 8.44
CA GLY A 43 -20.37 17.68 7.50
C GLY A 43 -21.00 16.49 8.23
N ILE A 44 -20.31 15.98 9.26
CA ILE A 44 -20.76 14.81 10.04
C ILE A 44 -22.09 15.07 10.76
N SER A 45 -22.26 16.25 11.38
CA SER A 45 -23.51 16.58 12.09
C SER A 45 -24.78 16.56 11.23
N LYS A 46 -24.63 16.58 9.90
CA LYS A 46 -25.74 16.62 8.92
C LYS A 46 -25.96 15.27 8.24
N ILE A 47 -25.15 14.27 8.54
CA ILE A 47 -25.12 12.98 7.86
C ILE A 47 -25.43 11.87 8.87
N PRO A 48 -26.38 10.97 8.60
CA PRO A 48 -26.63 9.80 9.44
C PRO A 48 -25.42 8.84 9.35
N ILE A 49 -24.60 8.82 10.40
CA ILE A 49 -23.43 7.94 10.48
C ILE A 49 -23.91 6.51 10.71
N PRO A 50 -23.44 5.52 9.92
CA PRO A 50 -23.75 4.12 10.18
C PRO A 50 -23.11 3.64 11.48
N THR A 51 -23.74 2.69 12.16
CA THR A 51 -23.10 1.99 13.29
C THR A 51 -21.90 1.21 12.76
N TYR A 52 -20.71 1.48 13.28
CA TYR A 52 -19.48 0.79 12.91
C TYR A 52 -18.73 0.35 14.16
N TYR A 53 -18.57 -0.96 14.34
CA TYR A 53 -18.08 -1.56 15.57
C TYR A 53 -16.54 -1.66 15.57
N CYS A 54 -15.89 -0.53 15.79
CA CYS A 54 -14.53 -0.51 16.31
C CYS A 54 -14.60 -0.01 17.75
N ASN A 55 -14.03 -0.77 18.70
CA ASN A 55 -14.02 -0.39 20.11
C ASN A 55 -13.07 0.80 20.31
N THR A 56 -13.54 1.99 19.96
CA THR A 56 -12.85 3.23 20.19
C THR A 56 -13.20 3.66 21.62
N ASN A 57 -12.32 3.37 22.58
CA ASN A 57 -12.23 4.17 23.82
C ASN A 57 -11.81 5.63 23.52
N ASP A 58 -11.73 5.98 22.24
CA ASP A 58 -11.25 7.23 21.70
C ASP A 58 -12.42 8.21 21.56
N THR A 59 -12.24 9.39 22.14
CA THR A 59 -13.22 10.49 22.11
C THR A 59 -13.11 11.32 20.83
N GLU A 60 -12.13 11.04 19.98
CA GLU A 60 -11.93 11.75 18.72
C GLU A 60 -12.90 11.24 17.64
N ASN A 61 -13.46 12.18 16.87
CA ASN A 61 -14.35 11.88 15.77
C ASN A 61 -13.52 11.35 14.58
N ASN A 62 -13.39 10.02 14.50
CA ASN A 62 -12.60 9.27 13.53
C ASN A 62 -13.19 9.24 12.11
N TRP A 63 -14.19 10.09 11.82
CA TRP A 63 -14.88 10.12 10.56
C TRP A 63 -14.40 11.28 9.68
N HIS A 64 -14.28 11.01 8.39
CA HIS A 64 -14.00 11.98 7.34
C HIS A 64 -15.16 11.99 6.35
N VAL A 65 -15.49 13.18 5.84
CA VAL A 65 -16.59 13.39 4.91
C VAL A 65 -16.05 13.97 3.62
N GLN A 66 -16.22 13.26 2.52
CA GLN A 66 -15.73 13.68 1.21
C GLN A 66 -16.55 13.03 0.11
N ASP A 67 -16.63 13.67 -1.06
CA ASP A 67 -17.15 13.00 -2.27
C ASP A 67 -15.99 12.21 -2.90
N LEU A 68 -16.05 10.88 -2.85
CA LEU A 68 -14.95 10.00 -3.25
C LEU A 68 -15.07 9.55 -4.71
N ASN A 69 -16.30 9.47 -5.24
CA ASN A 69 -16.60 9.02 -6.60
C ASN A 69 -17.08 10.16 -7.52
N ASN A 70 -17.00 11.42 -7.08
CA ASN A 70 -17.39 12.62 -7.82
C ASN A 70 -18.87 12.63 -8.26
N ASP A 71 -19.77 11.98 -7.52
CA ASP A 71 -21.20 11.94 -7.84
C ASP A 71 -22.01 13.10 -7.21
N GLY A 72 -21.34 13.96 -6.44
CA GLY A 72 -21.92 15.11 -5.74
C GLY A 72 -22.51 14.77 -4.37
N LEU A 73 -22.56 13.50 -3.97
CA LEU A 73 -22.93 13.05 -2.63
C LEU A 73 -21.69 12.98 -1.74
N LYS A 74 -21.89 13.17 -0.44
CA LYS A 74 -20.83 13.05 0.55
C LYS A 74 -20.77 11.62 1.07
N ASP A 75 -19.62 10.99 0.90
CA ASP A 75 -19.24 9.69 1.42
C ASP A 75 -18.58 9.81 2.80
N LEU A 76 -18.41 8.67 3.46
CA LEU A 76 -17.76 8.59 4.77
C LEU A 76 -16.51 7.71 4.71
N ILE A 77 -15.47 8.14 5.39
CA ILE A 77 -14.32 7.31 5.70
C ILE A 77 -14.12 7.29 7.21
N PHE A 78 -14.13 6.11 7.81
CA PHE A 78 -13.66 5.91 9.17
C PHE A 78 -12.15 5.62 9.14
N SER A 79 -11.38 6.29 10.00
CA SER A 79 -9.98 5.99 10.25
C SER A 79 -9.70 6.13 11.73
N GLY A 80 -9.68 5.03 12.46
CA GLY A 80 -9.60 5.05 13.92
C GLY A 80 -8.98 3.79 14.50
N THR A 81 -8.77 3.79 15.81
CA THR A 81 -8.24 2.63 16.54
C THR A 81 -9.27 1.50 16.58
N CYS A 82 -8.88 0.29 16.21
CA CYS A 82 -9.70 -0.91 16.21
C CYS A 82 -8.83 -2.11 16.60
N GLN A 83 -8.72 -2.34 17.91
CA GLN A 83 -7.74 -3.26 18.49
C GLN A 83 -7.70 -4.61 17.75
N PRO A 84 -6.50 -5.13 17.40
CA PRO A 84 -5.17 -4.63 17.74
C PRO A 84 -4.58 -3.60 16.75
N TYR A 85 -5.33 -3.19 15.71
CA TYR A 85 -4.84 -2.34 14.63
C TYR A 85 -5.50 -0.96 14.60
N HIS A 86 -5.06 -0.10 13.68
CA HIS A 86 -5.93 0.95 13.14
C HIS A 86 -6.78 0.35 12.03
N GLN A 87 -8.01 0.82 11.88
CA GLN A 87 -8.91 0.38 10.83
C GLN A 87 -9.25 1.55 9.90
N THR A 88 -9.29 1.27 8.60
CA THR A 88 -9.86 2.16 7.59
C THR A 88 -11.10 1.49 7.02
N ALA A 89 -12.25 2.16 7.12
CA ALA A 89 -13.50 1.72 6.49
C ALA A 89 -14.08 2.84 5.62
N ILE A 90 -14.58 2.50 4.44
CA ILE A 90 -15.10 3.46 3.47
C ILE A 90 -16.56 3.13 3.15
N PHE A 91 -17.41 4.13 3.27
CA PHE A 91 -18.84 4.02 2.99
C PHE A 91 -19.21 4.98 1.87
N LEU A 92 -19.66 4.43 0.74
CA LEU A 92 -20.21 5.25 -0.33
C LEU A 92 -21.67 5.55 -0.06
N ASN A 93 -22.02 6.81 -0.26
CA ASN A 93 -23.36 7.30 -0.12
C ASN A 93 -24.14 7.04 -1.40
N SER A 94 -25.30 6.41 -1.25
CA SER A 94 -26.33 6.44 -2.26
C SER A 94 -27.50 7.25 -1.71
N LYS A 95 -28.36 7.81 -2.57
CA LYS A 95 -29.61 8.45 -2.12
C LYS A 95 -30.51 7.53 -1.24
N LYS A 96 -30.21 6.23 -1.16
CA LYS A 96 -30.88 5.22 -0.34
C LYS A 96 -30.16 4.93 0.99
N GLY A 97 -28.99 5.51 1.23
CA GLY A 97 -28.15 5.29 2.41
C GLY A 97 -26.71 4.91 2.06
N PHE A 98 -25.92 4.70 3.11
CA PHE A 98 -24.50 4.33 3.01
C PHE A 98 -24.31 2.83 2.80
N GLN A 99 -23.37 2.49 1.91
CA GLN A 99 -22.89 1.14 1.69
C GLN A 99 -21.42 1.05 2.09
N LEU A 100 -21.06 0.11 2.97
CA LEU A 100 -19.67 -0.23 3.25
C LEU A 100 -19.05 -0.90 2.02
N VAL A 101 -17.97 -0.32 1.51
CA VAL A 101 -17.33 -0.80 0.27
C VAL A 101 -15.86 -1.18 0.43
N TYR A 102 -15.24 -0.77 1.54
CA TYR A 102 -13.89 -1.17 1.91
C TYR A 102 -13.80 -1.21 3.43
N ASP A 103 -13.17 -2.25 3.96
CA ASP A 103 -13.00 -2.46 5.38
C ASP A 103 -11.73 -3.29 5.63
N ALA A 104 -10.64 -2.64 6.00
CA ALA A 104 -9.40 -3.34 6.31
C ALA A 104 -8.48 -2.58 7.28
N PRO A 105 -7.54 -3.29 7.94
CA PRO A 105 -6.52 -2.66 8.78
C PRO A 105 -5.65 -1.66 8.01
N GLY A 106 -5.28 -0.59 8.70
CA GLY A 106 -4.38 0.44 8.23
C GLY A 106 -4.82 1.83 8.68
N LYS A 107 -3.84 2.67 9.02
CA LYS A 107 -4.04 4.10 9.26
C LYS A 107 -3.90 4.85 7.94
N ILE A 108 -4.81 5.77 7.63
CA ILE A 108 -4.70 6.59 6.42
C ILE A 108 -3.43 7.44 6.47
N LEU A 109 -2.71 7.49 5.34
CA LEU A 109 -1.53 8.32 5.08
C LEU A 109 -1.80 9.42 4.06
N SER A 110 -2.69 9.21 3.09
CA SER A 110 -3.14 10.29 2.20
C SER A 110 -4.52 10.00 1.60
N ILE A 111 -5.24 11.07 1.25
CA ILE A 111 -6.45 11.03 0.43
C ILE A 111 -6.24 12.05 -0.67
N THR A 112 -6.28 11.63 -1.93
CA THR A 112 -6.03 12.48 -3.10
C THR A 112 -7.17 12.34 -4.08
N SER A 113 -7.92 13.42 -4.29
CA SER A 113 -8.92 13.48 -5.35
C SER A 113 -8.25 13.74 -6.70
N THR A 114 -8.72 13.02 -7.70
CA THR A 114 -8.31 13.13 -9.10
C THR A 114 -9.56 13.34 -9.97
N THR A 115 -9.36 13.65 -11.25
CA THR A 115 -10.48 13.75 -12.20
C THR A 115 -11.23 12.42 -12.39
N ASN A 116 -10.59 11.29 -12.06
CA ASN A 116 -11.12 9.96 -12.32
C ASN A 116 -11.65 9.26 -11.05
N GLY A 117 -11.59 9.94 -9.90
CA GLY A 117 -12.02 9.43 -8.60
C GLY A 117 -11.03 9.78 -7.50
N THR A 118 -11.02 9.01 -6.42
CA THR A 118 -10.17 9.26 -5.25
C THR A 118 -9.20 8.12 -4.99
N GLU A 119 -7.96 8.47 -4.66
CA GLU A 119 -6.93 7.54 -4.19
C GLU A 119 -6.71 7.73 -2.68
N ILE A 120 -6.80 6.63 -1.94
CA ILE A 120 -6.60 6.59 -0.50
C ILE A 120 -5.42 5.67 -0.22
N ASN A 121 -4.37 6.20 0.39
CA ASN A 121 -3.23 5.40 0.81
C ASN A 121 -3.29 5.20 2.32
N SER A 122 -3.13 3.97 2.78
CA SER A 122 -3.09 3.63 4.20
C SER A 122 -1.91 2.71 4.50
N TYR A 123 -1.50 2.70 5.77
CA TYR A 123 -0.40 1.88 6.25
C TYR A 123 -0.85 1.04 7.44
N ASN A 124 -0.76 -0.28 7.28
CA ASN A 124 -0.94 -1.24 8.33
C ASN A 124 0.44 -1.75 8.78
N PRO A 125 0.98 -1.28 9.91
CA PRO A 125 2.21 -1.84 10.46
C PRO A 125 1.97 -3.27 10.94
N SER A 126 2.98 -4.12 10.77
CA SER A 126 3.03 -5.44 11.41
C SER A 126 2.81 -5.31 12.92
N CYS A 127 1.91 -6.10 13.49
CA CYS A 127 1.81 -6.29 14.94
C CYS A 127 1.94 -7.76 15.31
N CYS A 128 2.34 -7.99 16.55
CA CYS A 128 1.98 -9.20 17.25
C CYS A 128 2.65 -10.42 16.59
N CYS A 129 1.90 -11.27 15.90
CA CYS A 129 2.42 -12.41 15.14
C CYS A 129 2.30 -12.27 13.61
N GLU A 130 2.01 -11.06 13.12
CA GLU A 130 2.08 -10.72 11.71
C GLU A 130 3.45 -10.15 11.37
N TYR A 131 4.18 -10.82 10.48
CA TYR A 131 5.55 -10.42 10.09
C TYR A 131 5.61 -9.35 9.01
N TYR A 132 4.47 -8.97 8.44
CA TYR A 132 4.41 -8.10 7.28
C TYR A 132 3.65 -6.82 7.59
N SER A 133 4.27 -5.70 7.24
CA SER A 133 3.58 -4.42 7.13
C SER A 133 3.05 -4.26 5.71
N ASN A 134 1.93 -3.56 5.57
CA ASN A 134 1.25 -3.34 4.30
C ASN A 134 1.05 -1.85 4.05
N LEU A 135 1.52 -1.38 2.91
CA LEU A 135 1.18 -0.08 2.36
C LEU A 135 0.13 -0.28 1.28
N ILE A 136 -1.10 0.10 1.58
CA ILE A 136 -2.28 -0.21 0.78
C ILE A 136 -2.71 1.06 0.04
N LYS A 137 -3.06 0.91 -1.23
CA LYS A 137 -3.70 1.96 -2.03
C LYS A 137 -5.07 1.47 -2.47
N VAL A 138 -6.10 2.21 -2.10
CA VAL A 138 -7.48 2.01 -2.55
C VAL A 138 -7.82 3.13 -3.53
N THR A 139 -8.26 2.76 -4.73
CA THR A 139 -8.79 3.70 -5.71
C THR A 139 -10.28 3.47 -5.85
N ILE A 140 -11.07 4.52 -5.66
CA ILE A 140 -12.50 4.53 -5.94
C ILE A 140 -12.70 5.42 -7.16
N ASN A 141 -13.13 4.85 -8.28
CA ASN A 141 -13.32 5.61 -9.50
C ASN A 141 -14.71 6.27 -9.58
N ASN A 142 -14.93 7.10 -10.61
CA ASN A 142 -16.22 7.78 -10.80
C ASN A 142 -17.42 6.84 -11.04
N THR A 143 -17.17 5.56 -11.33
CA THR A 143 -18.21 4.52 -11.44
C THR A 143 -18.42 3.76 -10.12
N SER A 144 -17.83 4.23 -9.02
CA SER A 144 -17.78 3.57 -7.71
C SER A 144 -17.07 2.21 -7.70
N ALA A 145 -16.33 1.88 -8.75
CA ALA A 145 -15.53 0.67 -8.80
C ALA A 145 -14.27 0.84 -7.95
N ILE A 146 -13.94 -0.21 -7.21
CA ILE A 146 -12.87 -0.20 -6.22
C ILE A 146 -11.72 -1.08 -6.71
N LYS A 147 -10.52 -0.53 -6.60
CA LYS A 147 -9.29 -1.27 -6.88
C LYS A 147 -8.32 -1.11 -5.73
N GLU A 148 -7.78 -2.22 -5.28
CA GLU A 148 -6.72 -2.25 -4.28
C GLU A 148 -5.37 -2.55 -4.94
N SER A 149 -4.30 -1.97 -4.41
CA SER A 149 -2.93 -2.35 -4.68
C SER A 149 -2.11 -2.30 -3.40
N THR A 150 -1.45 -3.40 -3.06
CA THR A 150 -0.73 -3.53 -1.80
C THR A 150 0.76 -3.73 -2.02
N ILE A 151 1.57 -3.03 -1.22
CA ILE A 151 3.01 -3.27 -1.08
C ILE A 151 3.20 -3.90 0.29
N SER A 152 3.61 -5.17 0.31
CA SER A 152 3.83 -5.96 1.52
C SER A 152 5.31 -6.17 1.77
N PHE A 153 5.75 -5.94 2.99
CA PHE A 153 7.16 -6.03 3.36
C PHE A 153 7.35 -6.48 4.79
N HIS A 154 8.43 -7.22 5.04
CA HIS A 154 8.72 -7.78 6.34
C HIS A 154 8.95 -6.65 7.37
N ASP A 155 8.55 -6.85 8.63
CA ASP A 155 8.64 -5.88 9.74
C ASP A 155 10.05 -5.27 9.94
N LYS A 156 11.08 -6.07 9.67
CA LYS A 156 12.50 -5.71 9.72
C LYS A 156 13.01 -5.01 8.46
N THR A 157 12.20 -4.91 7.40
CA THR A 157 12.58 -4.28 6.13
C THR A 157 12.28 -2.79 6.16
N THR A 158 13.33 -1.99 6.30
CA THR A 158 13.24 -0.54 6.10
C THR A 158 13.14 -0.21 4.62
N ILE A 159 11.99 0.27 4.17
CA ILE A 159 11.80 0.69 2.77
C ILE A 159 12.27 2.13 2.60
N THR A 160 13.22 2.31 1.69
CA THR A 160 13.66 3.63 1.22
C THR A 160 13.78 3.60 -0.30
N ALA A 161 13.51 4.74 -0.95
CA ALA A 161 13.65 4.90 -2.38
C ALA A 161 14.84 5.81 -2.70
N SER A 162 15.65 5.41 -3.67
CA SER A 162 16.67 6.24 -4.29
C SER A 162 16.06 7.16 -5.35
N ASN A 163 16.84 8.15 -5.81
CA ASN A 163 16.39 9.07 -6.85
C ASN A 163 16.14 8.39 -8.19
N LYS A 164 16.75 7.23 -8.47
CA LYS A 164 16.63 6.52 -9.74
C LYS A 164 16.22 5.06 -9.52
N LEU A 165 14.96 4.78 -9.83
CA LEU A 165 14.43 3.43 -9.92
C LEU A 165 14.72 2.85 -11.31
N TYR A 166 14.91 1.54 -11.37
CA TYR A 166 15.09 0.83 -12.63
C TYR A 166 14.62 -0.62 -12.52
N ALA A 167 14.24 -1.22 -13.64
CA ALA A 167 13.88 -2.63 -13.71
C ALA A 167 15.13 -3.51 -13.89
N LYS A 168 15.16 -4.67 -13.25
CA LYS A 168 16.20 -5.69 -13.41
C LYS A 168 15.59 -7.08 -13.17
N THR A 169 16.02 -8.08 -13.94
CA THR A 169 15.75 -9.48 -13.61
C THR A 169 16.65 -9.94 -12.47
N VAL A 170 16.07 -10.54 -11.43
CA VAL A 170 16.81 -10.95 -10.24
C VAL A 170 16.52 -12.41 -9.87
N SER A 171 17.53 -13.07 -9.31
CA SER A 171 17.46 -14.44 -8.80
C SER A 171 18.26 -14.53 -7.51
N GLY A 172 17.79 -15.32 -6.54
CA GLY A 172 18.48 -15.54 -5.27
C GLY A 172 17.53 -15.54 -4.06
N ILE A 173 18.12 -15.42 -2.87
CA ILE A 173 17.39 -15.41 -1.61
C ILE A 173 16.98 -13.97 -1.29
N LEU A 174 15.66 -13.73 -1.24
CA LEU A 174 15.08 -12.48 -0.77
C LEU A 174 15.17 -12.43 0.76
N ARG A 175 15.62 -11.29 1.30
CA ARG A 175 15.90 -11.12 2.73
C ARG A 175 15.27 -9.87 3.30
N SER A 176 14.96 -9.87 4.60
CA SER A 176 14.37 -8.71 5.26
C SER A 176 15.38 -7.59 5.53
N THR A 177 16.67 -7.89 5.62
CA THR A 177 17.76 -6.92 5.82
C THR A 177 18.95 -7.19 4.88
N PRO A 178 19.79 -6.18 4.57
CA PRO A 178 20.92 -6.32 3.63
C PRO A 178 22.15 -6.98 4.28
N VAL A 179 21.95 -8.10 4.97
CA VAL A 179 22.99 -8.94 5.58
C VAL A 179 22.61 -10.41 5.39
N VAL A 180 23.60 -11.30 5.39
CA VAL A 180 23.34 -12.74 5.44
C VAL A 180 23.20 -13.14 6.90
N ASP A 181 22.00 -13.54 7.29
CA ASP A 181 21.75 -14.27 8.53
C ASP A 181 20.99 -15.54 8.17
N ASP A 182 21.65 -16.68 8.39
CA ASP A 182 21.11 -18.01 8.12
C ASP A 182 21.01 -18.85 9.41
N VAL A 183 21.06 -18.21 10.58
CA VAL A 183 20.88 -18.90 11.86
C VAL A 183 19.44 -19.35 11.98
N THR A 184 19.24 -20.66 12.12
CA THR A 184 17.90 -21.23 12.30
C THR A 184 17.47 -21.13 13.75
N LYS A 185 16.28 -20.58 13.98
CA LYS A 185 15.67 -20.42 15.31
C LYS A 185 14.19 -20.78 15.24
N LYS A 186 13.62 -21.21 16.37
CA LYS A 186 12.17 -21.37 16.47
C LYS A 186 11.51 -20.00 16.49
N ASP A 187 10.49 -19.85 15.67
CA ASP A 187 9.64 -18.68 15.64
C ASP A 187 8.81 -18.60 16.93
N PRO A 188 8.88 -17.52 17.72
CA PRO A 188 8.09 -17.40 18.94
C PRO A 188 6.57 -17.47 18.72
N CYS A 189 6.06 -17.15 17.52
CA CYS A 189 4.63 -17.19 17.25
C CYS A 189 4.11 -18.53 16.75
N THR A 190 4.87 -19.23 15.90
CA THR A 190 4.42 -20.48 15.27
C THR A 190 5.13 -21.72 15.80
N ALA A 191 6.21 -21.55 16.58
CA ALA A 191 7.16 -22.59 16.99
C ALA A 191 7.88 -23.30 15.82
N GLU A 192 7.62 -22.91 14.58
CA GLU A 192 8.29 -23.45 13.38
C GLU A 192 9.72 -22.94 13.27
N GLU A 193 10.56 -23.70 12.58
CA GLU A 193 11.92 -23.28 12.29
C GLU A 193 11.93 -22.20 11.21
N LYS A 194 12.53 -21.05 11.52
CA LYS A 194 12.80 -19.98 10.56
C LYS A 194 14.31 -19.77 10.40
N THR A 195 14.76 -19.66 9.16
CA THR A 195 16.16 -19.42 8.83
C THR A 195 16.44 -17.92 8.76
N GLY A 196 16.97 -17.38 9.85
CA GLY A 196 17.48 -16.02 9.97
C GLY A 196 16.58 -14.96 9.35
N ASN A 197 17.11 -14.20 8.40
CA ASN A 197 16.40 -13.10 7.75
C ASN A 197 15.87 -13.45 6.34
N ARG A 198 15.75 -14.73 6.00
CA ARG A 198 15.23 -15.17 4.69
C ARG A 198 13.71 -14.95 4.62
N ILE A 199 13.26 -14.29 3.55
CA ILE A 199 11.84 -14.12 3.21
C ILE A 199 11.41 -15.24 2.25
N GLY A 200 12.24 -15.53 1.24
CA GLY A 200 11.92 -16.53 0.23
C GLY A 200 13.02 -16.65 -0.83
N ILE A 201 12.78 -17.51 -1.81
CA ILE A 201 13.64 -17.69 -2.97
C ILE A 201 12.93 -17.10 -4.19
N VAL A 202 13.70 -16.42 -5.03
CA VAL A 202 13.25 -15.74 -6.24
C VAL A 202 14.07 -16.26 -7.41
N GLU A 203 13.42 -16.62 -8.51
CA GLU A 203 14.09 -17.17 -9.70
C GLU A 203 13.62 -16.45 -10.96
N ASN A 204 14.56 -15.73 -11.60
CA ASN A 204 14.36 -15.03 -12.87
C ASN A 204 13.17 -14.07 -12.88
N GLU A 205 12.90 -13.43 -11.74
CA GLU A 205 11.76 -12.52 -11.62
C GLU A 205 12.13 -11.11 -12.08
N SER A 206 11.18 -10.45 -12.74
CA SER A 206 11.29 -9.02 -13.05
C SER A 206 11.04 -8.21 -11.78
N ALA A 207 12.02 -7.38 -11.40
CA ALA A 207 11.93 -6.58 -10.19
C ALA A 207 12.24 -5.11 -10.44
N ILE A 208 11.62 -4.25 -9.66
CA ILE A 208 11.94 -2.82 -9.61
C ILE A 208 12.95 -2.62 -8.50
N VAL A 209 14.17 -2.22 -8.85
CA VAL A 209 15.19 -1.84 -7.88
C VAL A 209 14.88 -0.43 -7.39
N VAL A 210 14.57 -0.30 -6.10
CA VAL A 210 14.24 0.99 -5.49
C VAL A 210 15.40 1.61 -4.75
N ASN A 211 16.30 0.80 -4.19
CA ASN A 211 17.50 1.26 -3.50
C ASN A 211 18.62 0.22 -3.57
N GLN A 212 19.84 0.62 -3.20
CA GLN A 212 20.99 -0.26 -3.15
C GLN A 212 21.93 0.11 -1.99
N GLU A 213 22.51 -0.91 -1.38
CA GLU A 213 23.51 -0.76 -0.32
C GLU A 213 24.65 -1.75 -0.56
N LYS A 214 25.86 -1.26 -0.83
CA LYS A 214 27.02 -2.11 -1.16
C LYS A 214 26.66 -3.12 -2.28
N ASN A 215 26.62 -4.41 -1.94
CA ASN A 215 26.30 -5.53 -2.83
C ASN A 215 24.85 -6.02 -2.70
N TRP A 216 23.95 -5.19 -2.16
CA TRP A 216 22.54 -5.50 -2.01
C TRP A 216 21.66 -4.55 -2.81
N LEU A 217 20.55 -5.07 -3.30
CA LEU A 217 19.49 -4.36 -3.98
C LEU A 217 18.21 -4.51 -3.16
N LEU A 218 17.55 -3.40 -2.82
CA LEU A 218 16.20 -3.42 -2.31
C LEU A 218 15.26 -3.47 -3.52
N VAL A 219 14.49 -4.54 -3.62
CA VAL A 219 13.70 -4.85 -4.81
C VAL A 219 12.22 -5.00 -4.48
N PHE A 220 11.39 -4.57 -5.42
CA PHE A 220 9.95 -4.78 -5.46
C PHE A 220 9.64 -5.80 -6.55
N ILE A 221 9.06 -6.93 -6.16
CA ILE A 221 8.70 -8.01 -7.05
C ILE A 221 7.18 -8.11 -7.08
N LYS A 222 6.59 -8.03 -8.27
CA LYS A 222 5.13 -8.05 -8.42
C LYS A 222 4.62 -9.49 -8.30
N GLN A 223 3.71 -9.74 -7.36
CA GLN A 223 3.09 -11.04 -7.13
C GLN A 223 1.58 -10.84 -6.95
N ASN A 224 0.77 -11.46 -7.82
CA ASN A 224 -0.71 -11.47 -7.72
C ASN A 224 -1.36 -10.08 -7.54
N GLY A 225 -0.83 -9.04 -8.20
CA GLY A 225 -1.37 -7.68 -8.11
C GLY A 225 -0.82 -6.83 -6.94
N SER A 226 -0.01 -7.44 -6.08
CA SER A 226 0.72 -6.81 -4.98
C SER A 226 2.22 -6.81 -5.23
N TYR A 227 2.99 -6.13 -4.39
CA TYR A 227 4.45 -6.19 -4.39
C TYR A 227 4.97 -6.84 -3.13
N ALA A 228 5.82 -7.86 -3.28
CA ALA A 228 6.71 -8.33 -2.23
C ALA A 228 8.00 -7.49 -2.26
N VAL A 229 8.49 -7.10 -1.09
CA VAL A 229 9.70 -6.27 -0.96
C VAL A 229 10.74 -6.97 -0.11
N GLY A 230 11.99 -6.88 -0.54
CA GLY A 230 13.13 -7.33 0.26
C GLY A 230 14.47 -7.03 -0.39
N TRP A 231 15.53 -7.38 0.33
CA TRP A 231 16.91 -7.23 -0.10
C TRP A 231 17.37 -8.51 -0.82
N ILE A 232 18.02 -8.33 -1.96
CA ILE A 232 18.67 -9.40 -2.70
C ILE A 232 20.12 -9.04 -3.00
N LYS A 233 21.02 -10.01 -2.93
CA LYS A 233 22.43 -9.80 -3.24
C LYS A 233 22.60 -9.63 -4.77
N LYS A 234 23.44 -8.68 -5.17
CA LYS A 234 23.64 -8.25 -6.57
C LYS A 234 24.04 -9.37 -7.52
#